data_AF-A0A969MMJ2-F1
#
_entry.id   AF-A0A969MMJ2-F1
#
_cell.length_a   1.000
_cell.length_b   1.000
_cell.length_c   1.000
_cell.angle_alpha   90.00
_cell.angle_beta   90.00
_cell.angle_gamma   90.00
#
_symmetry.space_group_name_H-M   'P 1'
#
loop_
_entity.id
_entity.type
_entity.pdbx_description
1 polymer ?
#
loop_
_entity_poly.entity_id
_entity_poly.type
_entity_poly.pdbx_seq_one_letter_code
_entity_poly.pdbx_strand_id
1 'polypeptide(L)'
;MNFLAILQAIAFCGYIIYLWRFNKGPLTSISSSWYVLQPVHKSHYFNIFCGLVGAPMLAYGDLMNEQAQHLFVLAGFSMWGLGVASMTKSEKWISILHYVFTIAVILLCFAGIYYQYNDYYYFIAAAVGTIVLAFVPKPLWWIELWIFAVIMSKLIPN
;
A
#
# COMPACT_ATOMS: atom_id res chain seq x y z
N MET A 1 7.61 0.26 -19.92
CA MET A 1 7.80 0.87 -18.59
C MET A 1 6.47 1.37 -18.07
N ASN A 2 5.98 0.83 -16.95
CA ASN A 2 4.68 1.25 -16.41
C ASN A 2 4.84 2.59 -15.65
N PHE A 3 4.68 3.70 -16.36
CA PHE A 3 4.79 5.06 -15.80
C PHE A 3 3.88 5.26 -14.58
N LEU A 4 2.71 4.61 -14.56
CA LEU A 4 1.78 4.65 -13.44
C LEU A 4 2.37 4.01 -12.17
N ALA A 5 3.12 2.92 -12.30
CA ALA A 5 3.83 2.30 -11.18
C ALA A 5 4.94 3.20 -10.61
N ILE A 6 5.63 3.95 -11.48
CA ILE A 6 6.62 4.95 -11.06
C ILE A 6 5.95 6.07 -10.27
N LEU A 7 4.81 6.60 -10.72
CA LEU A 7 4.07 7.63 -9.99
C LEU A 7 3.63 7.14 -8.59
N GLN A 8 3.21 5.89 -8.45
CA GLN A 8 2.88 5.31 -7.15
C GLN A 8 4.09 5.21 -6.24
N ALA A 9 5.23 4.76 -6.76
CA ALA A 9 6.48 4.70 -6.02
C ALA A 9 6.91 6.10 -5.53
N ILE A 10 6.80 7.12 -6.39
CA ILE A 10 7.09 8.50 -6.02
C ILE A 10 6.12 8.99 -4.93
N ALA A 11 4.82 8.75 -5.06
CA ALA A 11 3.83 9.14 -4.06
C ALA A 11 4.10 8.47 -2.70
N PHE A 12 4.44 7.19 -2.73
CA PHE A 12 4.77 6.43 -1.53
C PHE A 12 6.05 6.93 -0.86
N CYS A 13 7.15 7.07 -1.60
CA CYS A 13 8.39 7.63 -1.09
C CYS A 13 8.20 9.05 -0.54
N GLY A 14 7.43 9.89 -1.25
CA GLY A 14 7.07 11.23 -0.79
C GLY A 14 6.34 11.22 0.55
N TYR A 15 5.42 10.27 0.74
CA TYR A 15 4.73 10.09 2.02
C TYR A 15 5.66 9.61 3.13
N ILE A 16 6.58 8.67 2.86
CA ILE A 16 7.59 8.24 3.84
C ILE A 16 8.48 9.39 4.28
N ILE A 17 8.95 10.22 3.34
CA ILE A 17 9.76 11.41 3.64
C ILE A 17 8.96 12.39 4.52
N TYR A 18 7.69 12.60 4.19
CA TYR A 18 6.77 13.38 5.02
C TYR A 18 6.71 12.82 6.44
N LEU A 19 6.42 11.53 6.62
CA LEU A 19 6.35 10.90 7.95
C LEU A 19 7.66 11.03 8.73
N TRP A 20 8.80 10.82 8.06
CA TRP A 20 10.12 10.92 8.68
C TRP A 20 10.41 12.34 9.19
N ARG A 21 10.03 13.37 8.42
CA ARG A 21 10.17 14.77 8.80
C ARG A 21 9.41 15.11 10.09
N PHE A 22 8.24 14.50 10.31
CA PHE A 22 7.41 14.77 11.49
C PHE A 22 7.76 13.92 12.70
N ASN A 23 8.10 12.64 12.51
CA ASN A 23 8.31 11.69 13.62
C ASN A 23 9.79 11.44 13.97
N LYS A 24 10.74 11.91 13.13
CA LYS A 24 12.20 11.69 13.28
C LYS A 24 12.58 10.21 13.44
N GLY A 25 11.84 9.30 12.79
CA GLY A 25 12.09 7.87 12.81
C GLY A 25 10.87 7.04 12.40
N PRO A 26 11.00 5.70 12.33
CA PRO A 26 9.90 4.81 11.97
C PRO A 26 8.74 4.92 12.96
N LEU A 27 7.50 4.93 12.47
CA LEU A 27 6.29 4.81 13.28
C LEU A 27 5.99 3.33 13.57
N THR A 28 4.98 3.04 14.38
CA THR A 28 4.50 1.66 14.55
C THR A 28 4.08 1.04 13.21
N SER A 29 3.41 1.82 12.36
CA SER A 29 2.98 1.45 11.00
C SER A 29 2.79 2.72 10.17
N ILE A 30 3.05 2.64 8.87
CA ILE A 30 2.77 3.68 7.86
C ILE A 30 1.27 3.80 7.69
N SER A 31 0.57 2.67 7.57
CA SER A 31 -0.88 2.68 7.38
C SER A 31 -1.60 3.26 8.61
N SER A 32 -1.09 3.04 9.83
CA SER A 32 -1.62 3.64 11.07
C SER A 32 -1.03 5.03 11.41
N SER A 33 -0.23 5.63 10.52
CA SER A 33 0.53 6.85 10.83
C SER A 33 -0.35 8.07 11.14
N TRP A 34 -1.58 8.11 10.63
CA TRP A 34 -2.51 9.21 10.81
C TRP A 34 -3.00 9.35 12.27
N TYR A 35 -2.98 8.28 13.08
CA TYR A 35 -3.29 8.34 14.52
C TYR A 35 -2.29 9.20 15.29
N VAL A 36 -1.01 9.13 14.93
CA VAL A 36 0.09 9.82 15.62
C VAL A 36 0.19 11.28 15.17
N LEU A 37 -0.38 11.59 14.01
CA LEU A 37 -0.21 12.85 13.32
C LEU A 37 -1.28 13.92 13.66
N GLN A 38 -2.11 13.75 14.68
CA GLN A 38 -3.17 14.69 15.10
C GLN A 38 -2.66 16.13 15.48
N PRO A 39 -3.49 17.22 15.36
CA PRO A 39 -4.90 17.25 15.79
C PRO A 39 -6.03 17.32 14.75
N VAL A 40 -5.94 17.94 13.55
CA VAL A 40 -7.18 18.11 12.72
C VAL A 40 -7.01 17.89 11.20
N HIS A 41 -5.80 17.93 10.66
CA HIS A 41 -5.63 17.96 9.19
C HIS A 41 -4.84 16.79 8.59
N LYS A 42 -4.51 15.75 9.38
CA LYS A 42 -3.53 14.75 8.92
C LYS A 42 -4.12 13.44 8.40
N SER A 43 -5.39 13.12 8.70
CA SER A 43 -6.14 12.07 7.98
C SER A 43 -6.36 12.44 6.50
N HIS A 44 -6.44 13.74 6.18
CA HIS A 44 -6.57 14.21 4.80
C HIS A 44 -5.32 13.89 3.97
N TYR A 45 -4.11 14.12 4.52
CA TYR A 45 -2.87 13.76 3.84
C TYR A 45 -2.73 12.25 3.67
N PHE A 46 -3.15 11.46 4.66
CA PHE A 46 -3.20 10.00 4.52
C PHE A 46 -4.18 9.55 3.44
N ASN A 47 -5.37 10.16 3.37
CA ASN A 47 -6.35 9.87 2.33
C ASN A 47 -5.83 10.26 0.93
N ILE A 48 -5.20 11.43 0.79
CA ILE A 48 -4.54 11.84 -0.46
C ILE A 48 -3.44 10.84 -0.83
N PHE A 49 -2.60 10.41 0.11
CA PHE A 49 -1.59 9.38 -0.11
C PHE A 49 -2.21 8.07 -0.61
N CYS A 50 -3.27 7.58 0.06
CA CYS A 50 -3.99 6.39 -0.35
C CYS A 50 -4.57 6.54 -1.76
N GLY A 51 -5.10 7.73 -2.08
CA GLY A 51 -5.60 8.08 -3.40
C GLY A 51 -4.51 8.07 -4.47
N LEU A 52 -3.35 8.67 -4.20
CA LEU A 52 -2.21 8.72 -5.12
C LEU A 52 -1.56 7.35 -5.36
N VAL A 53 -1.62 6.45 -4.38
CA VAL A 53 -1.17 5.06 -4.56
C VAL A 53 -2.25 4.21 -5.25
N GLY A 54 -3.53 4.40 -4.92
CA GLY A 54 -4.62 3.59 -5.44
C GLY A 54 -5.08 3.98 -6.84
N ALA A 55 -5.15 5.27 -7.18
CA ALA A 55 -5.66 5.76 -8.46
C ALA A 55 -4.90 5.20 -9.68
N PRO A 56 -3.55 5.08 -9.66
CA PRO A 56 -2.86 4.51 -10.80
C PRO A 56 -3.19 3.02 -11.03
N MET A 57 -3.59 2.26 -9.99
CA MET A 57 -4.02 0.87 -10.14
C MET A 57 -5.32 0.75 -10.94
N LEU A 58 -6.18 1.78 -10.91
CA LEU A 58 -7.41 1.83 -11.70
C LEU A 58 -7.13 2.02 -13.20
N ALA A 59 -5.98 2.59 -13.53
CA ALA A 59 -5.59 2.99 -14.88
C ALA A 59 -4.54 2.07 -15.50
N TYR A 60 -4.19 0.96 -14.86
CA TYR A 60 -3.27 0.00 -15.46
C TYR A 60 -3.78 -0.58 -16.78
N GLY A 61 -5.10 -0.61 -17.00
CA GLY A 61 -5.73 -0.73 -18.33
C GLY A 61 -5.08 -1.78 -19.25
N ASP A 62 -4.90 -1.41 -20.52
CA ASP A 62 -4.32 -2.25 -21.58
C ASP A 62 -2.86 -2.68 -21.33
N LEU A 63 -2.22 -2.21 -20.25
CA LEU A 63 -0.87 -2.66 -19.86
C LEU A 63 -0.88 -4.03 -19.19
N MET A 64 -2.06 -4.58 -18.90
CA MET A 64 -2.25 -5.85 -18.23
C MET A 64 -3.30 -6.70 -18.93
N ASN A 65 -3.29 -8.01 -18.68
CA ASN A 65 -4.37 -8.89 -19.06
C ASN A 65 -5.62 -8.58 -18.22
N GLU A 66 -6.77 -8.98 -18.75
CA GLU A 66 -8.08 -8.66 -18.19
C GLU A 66 -8.21 -9.06 -16.71
N GLN A 67 -7.79 -10.28 -16.36
CA GLN A 67 -7.88 -10.79 -14.99
C GLN A 67 -7.03 -9.97 -14.01
N ALA A 68 -5.77 -9.69 -14.37
CA ALA A 68 -4.89 -8.86 -13.57
C ALA A 68 -5.44 -7.43 -13.43
N GLN A 69 -5.96 -6.85 -14.52
CA GLN A 69 -6.56 -5.53 -14.51
C GLN A 69 -7.70 -5.43 -13.50
N HIS A 70 -8.65 -6.37 -13.49
CA HIS A 70 -9.75 -6.38 -12.52
C HIS A 70 -9.23 -6.45 -11.07
N LEU A 71 -8.21 -7.26 -10.82
CA LEU A 71 -7.60 -7.40 -9.49
C LEU A 71 -6.93 -6.10 -9.04
N PHE A 72 -6.19 -5.43 -9.91
CA PHE A 72 -5.58 -4.14 -9.60
C PHE A 72 -6.62 -3.02 -9.45
N VAL A 73 -7.71 -3.04 -10.21
CA VAL A 73 -8.84 -2.11 -10.00
C VAL A 73 -9.44 -2.28 -8.60
N LEU A 74 -9.69 -3.53 -8.19
CA LEU A 74 -10.19 -3.82 -6.84
C LEU A 74 -9.17 -3.45 -5.75
N ALA A 75 -7.87 -3.64 -6.01
CA ALA A 75 -6.81 -3.19 -5.12
C ALA A 75 -6.81 -1.66 -4.99
N GLY A 76 -6.97 -0.93 -6.10
CA GLY A 76 -7.09 0.53 -6.12
C GLY A 76 -8.28 1.03 -5.29
N PHE A 77 -9.46 0.41 -5.46
CA PHE A 77 -10.63 0.72 -4.63
C PHE A 77 -10.42 0.39 -3.15
N SER A 78 -9.75 -0.73 -2.85
CA SER A 78 -9.41 -1.09 -1.46
C SER A 78 -8.46 -0.06 -0.84
N MET A 79 -7.49 0.44 -1.60
CA MET A 79 -6.58 1.50 -1.15
C MET A 79 -7.33 2.82 -0.88
N TRP A 80 -8.28 3.19 -1.74
CA TRP A 80 -9.16 4.33 -1.46
C TRP A 80 -10.03 4.10 -0.22
N GLY A 81 -10.57 2.90 -0.06
CA GLY A 81 -11.32 2.48 1.13
C GLY A 81 -10.50 2.63 2.41
N LEU A 82 -9.20 2.31 2.38
CA LEU A 82 -8.26 2.52 3.48
C LEU A 82 -8.15 4.01 3.85
N GLY A 83 -8.03 4.89 2.86
CA GLY A 83 -7.99 6.35 3.06
C GLY A 83 -9.28 6.87 3.69
N VAL A 84 -10.45 6.45 3.17
CA VAL A 84 -11.77 6.83 3.70
C VAL A 84 -11.99 6.27 5.11
N ALA A 85 -11.52 5.05 5.40
CA ALA A 85 -11.64 4.43 6.72
C ALA A 85 -11.02 5.31 7.82
N SER A 86 -9.92 6.01 7.53
CA SER A 86 -9.27 6.95 8.46
C SER A 86 -10.13 8.18 8.84
N MET A 87 -11.24 8.41 8.14
CA MET A 87 -12.20 9.50 8.38
C MET A 87 -13.47 9.03 9.10
N THR A 88 -13.57 7.74 9.43
CA THR A 88 -14.74 7.18 10.12
C THR A 88 -14.79 7.68 11.57
N LYS A 89 -15.99 7.90 12.12
CA LYS A 89 -16.16 8.44 13.49
C LYS A 89 -15.90 7.42 14.62
N SER A 90 -15.90 6.12 14.32
CA SER A 90 -15.83 5.07 15.34
C SER A 90 -14.48 4.35 15.28
N GLU A 91 -13.69 4.48 16.34
CA GLU A 91 -12.36 3.86 16.45
C GLU A 91 -12.37 2.35 16.17
N LYS A 92 -13.39 1.63 16.66
CA LYS A 92 -13.57 0.19 16.39
C LYS A 92 -13.73 -0.09 14.89
N TRP A 93 -14.60 0.65 14.21
CA TRP A 93 -14.84 0.47 12.78
C TRP A 93 -13.64 0.90 11.95
N ILE A 94 -12.94 1.95 12.35
CA ILE A 94 -11.71 2.38 11.69
C ILE A 94 -10.71 1.22 11.69
N SER A 95 -10.41 0.64 12.86
CA SER A 95 -9.43 -0.45 12.95
C SER A 95 -9.82 -1.66 12.10
N ILE A 96 -11.10 -2.08 12.13
CA ILE A 96 -11.59 -3.20 11.33
C ILE A 96 -11.44 -2.92 9.83
N LEU A 97 -11.97 -1.79 9.36
CA LEU A 97 -11.91 -1.41 7.94
C LEU A 97 -10.47 -1.28 7.48
N HIS A 98 -9.60 -0.72 8.32
CA HIS A 98 -8.19 -0.55 8.03
C HIS A 98 -7.48 -1.88 7.77
N TYR A 99 -7.71 -2.89 8.63
CA TYR A 99 -7.16 -4.23 8.43
C TYR A 99 -7.73 -4.90 7.18
N VAL A 100 -9.05 -4.85 7.00
CA VAL A 100 -9.72 -5.46 5.85
C VAL A 100 -9.19 -4.88 4.54
N PHE A 101 -9.15 -3.57 4.40
CA PHE A 101 -8.67 -2.93 3.18
C PHE A 101 -7.17 -3.13 2.95
N THR A 102 -6.34 -3.07 4.00
CA THR A 102 -4.90 -3.35 3.87
C THR A 102 -4.65 -4.76 3.35
N ILE A 103 -5.31 -5.77 3.96
CA ILE A 103 -5.17 -7.16 3.53
C ILE A 103 -5.68 -7.34 2.10
N ALA A 104 -6.83 -6.72 1.77
CA ALA A 104 -7.40 -6.79 0.43
C ALA A 104 -6.43 -6.23 -0.63
N VAL A 105 -5.85 -5.04 -0.41
CA VAL A 105 -4.85 -4.45 -1.32
C VAL A 105 -3.69 -5.41 -1.56
N ILE A 106 -3.12 -5.97 -0.49
CA ILE A 106 -1.95 -6.85 -0.57
C ILE A 106 -2.29 -8.11 -1.38
N LEU A 107 -3.37 -8.81 -1.02
CA LEU A 107 -3.77 -10.06 -1.68
C LEU A 107 -4.14 -9.84 -3.15
N LEU A 108 -4.89 -8.77 -3.46
CA LEU A 108 -5.29 -8.43 -4.82
C LEU A 108 -4.09 -8.04 -5.69
N CYS A 109 -3.12 -7.29 -5.17
CA CYS A 109 -1.89 -6.96 -5.88
C CYS A 109 -1.05 -8.22 -6.21
N PHE A 110 -0.88 -9.13 -5.25
CA PHE A 110 -0.13 -10.37 -5.51
C PHE A 110 -0.87 -11.30 -6.47
N ALA A 111 -2.20 -11.42 -6.34
CA ALA A 111 -3.01 -12.15 -7.30
C ALA A 111 -2.87 -11.51 -8.71
N GLY A 112 -2.95 -10.18 -8.82
CA GLY A 112 -2.77 -9.47 -10.07
C GLY A 112 -1.40 -9.72 -10.71
N ILE A 113 -0.32 -9.70 -9.91
CA ILE A 113 1.03 -10.08 -10.35
C ILE A 113 1.07 -11.52 -10.86
N TYR A 114 0.48 -12.46 -10.11
CA TYR A 114 0.42 -13.86 -10.50
C TYR A 114 -0.31 -14.05 -11.83
N TYR A 115 -1.50 -13.48 -12.00
CA TYR A 115 -2.25 -13.61 -13.25
C TYR A 115 -1.57 -12.90 -14.42
N GLN A 116 -0.90 -11.76 -14.19
CA GLN A 116 -0.22 -11.03 -15.27
C GLN A 116 1.05 -11.74 -15.75
N TYR A 117 1.85 -12.27 -14.83
CA TYR A 117 3.22 -12.71 -15.13
C TYR A 117 3.45 -14.20 -14.89
N ASN A 118 2.44 -14.94 -14.40
CA ASN A 118 2.56 -16.32 -13.92
C ASN A 118 3.71 -16.51 -12.91
N ASP A 119 3.87 -15.53 -12.02
CA ASP A 119 5.05 -15.41 -11.15
C ASP A 119 4.64 -15.34 -9.67
N TYR A 120 4.69 -16.50 -9.01
CA TYR A 120 4.37 -16.63 -7.59
C TYR A 120 5.57 -16.35 -6.67
N TYR A 121 6.78 -16.17 -7.21
CA TYR A 121 7.98 -15.94 -6.40
C TYR A 121 7.92 -14.62 -5.64
N TYR A 122 7.20 -13.63 -6.16
CA TYR A 122 6.96 -12.36 -5.46
C TYR A 122 6.13 -12.53 -4.19
N PHE A 123 5.15 -13.43 -4.21
CA PHE A 123 4.39 -13.77 -3.00
C PHE A 123 5.29 -14.46 -1.96
N ILE A 124 6.15 -15.39 -2.40
CA ILE A 124 7.12 -16.05 -1.52
C ILE A 124 8.12 -15.03 -0.94
N ALA A 125 8.67 -14.15 -1.77
CA ALA A 125 9.59 -13.09 -1.33
C ALA A 125 8.92 -12.16 -0.31
N ALA A 126 7.66 -11.79 -0.53
CA ALA A 126 6.87 -11.02 0.42
C ALA A 126 6.70 -11.76 1.75
N ALA A 127 6.34 -13.05 1.71
CA ALA A 127 6.16 -13.88 2.91
C ALA A 127 7.47 -14.05 3.69
N VAL A 128 8.57 -14.42 3.03
CA VAL A 128 9.89 -14.60 3.66
C VAL A 128 10.37 -13.30 4.28
N GLY A 129 10.31 -12.18 3.56
CA GLY A 129 10.71 -10.89 4.12
C GLY A 129 9.80 -10.43 5.26
N THR A 130 8.51 -10.73 5.22
CA THR A 130 7.58 -10.46 6.34
C THR A 130 7.98 -11.24 7.59
N ILE A 131 8.34 -12.53 7.45
CA ILE A 131 8.81 -13.36 8.57
C ILE A 131 10.10 -12.79 9.14
N VAL A 132 11.08 -12.45 8.30
CA VAL A 132 12.35 -11.88 8.76
C VAL A 132 12.15 -10.54 9.47
N LEU A 133 11.33 -9.66 8.90
CA LEU A 133 11.06 -8.33 9.44
C LEU A 133 10.13 -8.35 10.66
N ALA A 134 9.47 -9.47 10.97
CA ALA A 134 8.71 -9.62 12.21
C ALA A 134 9.59 -9.50 13.47
N PHE A 135 10.90 -9.72 13.33
CA PHE A 135 11.85 -9.70 14.45
C PHE A 135 12.58 -8.36 14.64
N VAL A 136 12.32 -7.34 13.80
CA VAL A 136 12.96 -6.03 13.95
C VAL A 136 12.09 -5.05 14.76
N PRO A 137 12.69 -4.02 15.40
CA PRO A 137 11.91 -2.98 16.08
C PRO A 137 10.93 -2.28 15.11
N LYS A 138 9.68 -2.13 15.56
CA LYS A 138 8.56 -1.58 14.77
C LYS A 138 8.34 -2.38 13.47
N PRO A 139 8.01 -3.68 13.57
CA PRO A 139 8.04 -4.60 12.45
C PRO A 139 7.07 -4.19 11.33
N LEU A 140 5.86 -3.74 11.68
CA LEU A 140 4.82 -3.38 10.69
C LEU A 140 5.27 -2.27 9.74
N TRP A 141 6.01 -1.26 10.22
CA TRP A 141 6.58 -0.22 9.36
C TRP A 141 7.47 -0.81 8.25
N TRP A 142 8.38 -1.70 8.61
CA TRP A 142 9.31 -2.32 7.66
C TRP A 142 8.61 -3.32 6.76
N ILE A 143 7.65 -4.07 7.27
CA ILE A 143 6.84 -5.01 6.50
C ILE A 143 6.05 -4.26 5.41
N GLU A 144 5.42 -3.14 5.75
CA GLU A 144 4.67 -2.32 4.78
C GLU A 144 5.59 -1.74 3.69
N LEU A 145 6.80 -1.27 4.05
CA LEU A 145 7.82 -0.86 3.07
C LEU A 145 8.26 -2.01 2.16
N TRP A 146 8.52 -3.19 2.74
CA TRP A 146 8.97 -4.37 2.03
C TRP A 146 7.93 -4.87 1.04
N ILE A 147 6.68 -5.03 1.48
CA ILE A 147 5.58 -5.49 0.62
C ILE A 147 5.40 -4.53 -0.55
N PHE A 148 5.43 -3.21 -0.28
CA PHE A 148 5.35 -2.22 -1.35
C PHE A 148 6.52 -2.34 -2.33
N ALA A 149 7.75 -2.46 -1.84
CA ALA A 149 8.95 -2.60 -2.69
C ALA A 149 8.90 -3.86 -3.56
N VAL A 150 8.48 -5.00 -2.99
CA VAL A 150 8.32 -6.27 -3.72
C VAL A 150 7.29 -6.11 -4.84
N ILE A 151 6.10 -5.55 -4.56
CA ILE A 151 5.08 -5.29 -5.57
C ILE A 151 5.62 -4.37 -6.67
N MET A 152 6.22 -3.24 -6.30
CA MET A 152 6.72 -2.25 -7.27
C MET A 152 7.87 -2.77 -8.13
N SER A 153 8.74 -3.62 -7.58
CA SER A 153 9.87 -4.20 -8.33
C SER A 153 9.43 -5.11 -9.49
N LYS A 154 8.19 -5.62 -9.45
CA LYS A 154 7.60 -6.33 -10.61
C LYS A 154 6.86 -5.41 -11.56
N LEU A 155 6.23 -4.37 -11.03
CA LEU A 155 5.39 -3.45 -11.81
C LEU A 155 6.20 -2.40 -12.57
N ILE A 156 7.38 -2.03 -12.07
CA ILE A 156 8.34 -1.17 -12.75
C ILE A 156 9.30 -2.12 -13.51
N PRO A 157 9.23 -2.20 -14.85
CA PRO A 157 10.12 -3.08 -15.60
C PRO A 157 11.57 -2.63 -15.45
N ASN A 158 12.49 -3.61 -15.40
CA ASN A 158 13.93 -3.37 -15.63
C ASN A 158 14.19 -2.92 -17.07
#